data_AF-A0AAP8N5Z8-F1
#
_entry.id   AF-A0AAP8N5Z8-F1
#
_cell.length_a   1.000
_cell.length_b   1.000
_cell.length_c   1.000
_cell.angle_alpha   90.00
_cell.angle_beta   90.00
_cell.angle_gamma   90.00
#
_symmetry.space_group_name_H-M   'P 1'
#
loop_
_entity.id
_entity.type
_entity.pdbx_description
1 polymer ?
#
loop_
_entity_poly.entity_id
_entity_poly.type
_entity_poly.pdbx_seq_one_letter_code
_entity_poly.pdbx_strand_id
1 'polypeptide(L)' 'MSLEMKTQYGTIEIGTDVIATIAGGAAVDCYGIVGMASKKQIKDGLTEILKKENFTKGVIVRQVGEDVNIDMYIIVSYGT' A
#
# COMPACT_ATOMS: atom_id res chain seq x y z
N MET A 1 6.78 -11.74 -1.04
CA MET A 1 5.76 -12.74 -1.43
C MET A 1 5.21 -12.27 -2.77
N SER A 2 4.76 -13.16 -3.64
CA SER A 2 4.24 -12.79 -4.97
C SER A 2 2.86 -13.40 -5.16
N LEU A 3 2.03 -12.71 -5.94
CA LEU A 3 0.79 -13.25 -6.48
C LEU A 3 1.14 -14.03 -7.76
N GLU A 4 0.74 -15.27 -7.85
CA GLU A 4 0.95 -16.10 -9.03
C GLU A 4 -0.35 -16.21 -9.85
N MET A 5 -0.26 -15.95 -11.15
CA MET A 5 -1.35 -16.13 -12.11
C MET A 5 -0.91 -17.07 -13.23
N LYS A 6 -1.67 -18.15 -13.44
CA LYS A 6 -1.42 -19.10 -14.53
C LYS A 6 -2.23 -18.71 -15.75
N THR A 7 -1.58 -18.63 -16.90
CA THR A 7 -2.19 -18.34 -18.20
C THR A 7 -1.83 -19.43 -19.20
N GLN A 8 -2.50 -19.45 -20.36
CA GLN A 8 -2.14 -20.36 -21.45
C GLN A 8 -0.75 -20.10 -22.06
N TYR A 9 -0.15 -18.94 -21.78
CA TYR A 9 1.17 -18.54 -22.27
C TYR A 9 2.28 -18.70 -21.23
N GLY A 10 1.95 -19.21 -20.03
CA GLY A 10 2.89 -19.37 -18.93
C GLY A 10 2.39 -18.76 -17.62
N THR A 11 3.30 -18.66 -16.65
CA THR A 11 3.03 -18.12 -15.31
C THR A 11 3.47 -16.66 -15.23
N ILE A 12 2.60 -15.81 -14.68
CA ILE A 12 2.89 -14.42 -14.34
C ILE A 12 3.02 -14.33 -12.82
N GLU A 13 4.13 -13.78 -12.34
CA GLU A 13 4.33 -13.47 -10.92
C GLU A 13 4.34 -11.96 -10.71
N ILE A 14 3.53 -11.50 -9.76
CA ILE A 14 3.43 -10.08 -9.40
C ILE A 14 3.91 -9.92 -7.96
N GLY A 15 4.96 -9.12 -7.75
CA GLY A 15 5.45 -8.82 -6.41
C GLY A 15 4.42 -8.09 -5.56
N THR A 16 4.27 -8.47 -4.29
CA THR A 16 3.36 -7.76 -3.36
C THR A 16 3.77 -6.30 -3.15
N ASP A 17 5.06 -5.99 -3.29
CA ASP A 17 5.63 -4.64 -3.25
C ASP A 17 5.19 -3.77 -4.44
N VAL A 18 5.05 -4.37 -5.64
CA VAL A 18 4.50 -3.70 -6.82
C VAL A 18 3.03 -3.33 -6.58
N ILE A 19 2.24 -4.28 -6.10
CA ILE A 19 0.83 -4.04 -5.74
C ILE A 19 0.73 -2.95 -4.67
N ALA A 20 1.54 -3.04 -3.63
CA ALA A 20 1.56 -2.05 -2.54
C ALA A 20 1.91 -0.64 -3.04
N THR A 21 2.85 -0.53 -3.98
CA THR A 21 3.27 0.75 -4.55
C THR A 21 2.15 1.38 -5.37
N ILE A 22 1.50 0.60 -6.23
CA ILE A 22 0.39 1.08 -7.06
C ILE A 22 -0.79 1.49 -6.19
N ALA A 23 -1.18 0.66 -5.21
CA ALA A 23 -2.30 0.94 -4.33
C ALA A 23 -2.04 2.19 -3.45
N GLY A 24 -0.83 2.30 -2.88
CA GLY A 24 -0.45 3.46 -2.07
C GLY A 24 -0.35 4.75 -2.88
N GLY A 25 0.17 4.69 -4.10
CA GLY A 25 0.19 5.84 -5.01
C GLY A 25 -1.22 6.30 -5.37
N ALA A 26 -2.07 5.37 -5.81
CA ALA A 26 -3.48 5.66 -6.12
C ALA A 26 -4.25 6.23 -4.92
N ALA A 27 -3.96 5.76 -3.70
CA ALA A 27 -4.57 6.30 -2.49
C ALA A 27 -4.16 7.77 -2.25
N VAL A 28 -2.89 8.14 -2.44
CA VAL A 28 -2.42 9.54 -2.24
C VAL A 28 -3.00 10.50 -3.28
N ASP A 29 -3.38 10.01 -4.46
CA ASP A 29 -4.06 10.82 -5.48
C ASP A 29 -5.53 11.14 -5.12
N CYS A 30 -6.11 10.43 -4.15
CA CYS A 30 -7.47 10.72 -3.66
C CYS A 30 -7.49 11.98 -2.79
N TYR A 31 -8.49 12.83 -3.02
CA TYR A 31 -8.69 14.06 -2.26
C TYR A 31 -8.74 13.80 -0.75
N GLY A 32 -7.99 14.61 0.00
CA GLY A 32 -7.91 14.52 1.47
C GLY A 32 -6.87 13.54 1.98
N ILE A 33 -6.33 12.63 1.16
CA ILE A 33 -5.23 11.75 1.56
C ILE A 33 -3.90 12.48 1.35
N VAL A 34 -3.14 12.67 2.43
CA VAL A 34 -1.86 13.41 2.38
C VAL A 34 -0.63 12.50 2.47
N GLY A 35 -0.84 11.23 2.77
CA GLY A 35 0.22 10.24 2.86
C GLY A 35 -0.25 8.90 3.42
N MET A 36 0.69 7.98 3.54
CA MET A 36 0.47 6.64 4.07
C MET A 36 1.15 6.50 5.45
N ALA A 37 0.52 5.75 6.36
CA ALA A 37 0.99 5.59 7.73
C ALA A 37 1.54 4.19 7.99
N SER A 38 2.68 4.09 8.68
CA SER A 38 3.21 2.80 9.14
C SER A 38 2.26 2.17 10.17
N LYS A 39 2.08 0.83 10.14
CA LYS A 39 1.32 0.09 11.16
C LYS A 39 1.90 0.28 12.58
N LYS A 40 3.16 0.69 12.70
CA LYS A 40 3.88 0.94 13.97
C LYS A 40 4.05 2.44 14.24
N GLN A 41 2.96 3.20 14.17
CA GLN A 41 2.94 4.67 14.37
C GLN A 41 3.63 5.15 15.66
N ILE A 42 3.76 4.31 16.69
CA ILE A 42 4.37 4.66 17.99
C ILE A 42 5.90 4.54 17.98
N LYS A 43 6.50 3.73 17.08
CA LYS A 43 7.96 3.57 16.97
C LYS A 43 8.58 4.51 15.94
N ASP A 44 7.83 4.85 14.91
CA ASP A 44 8.28 5.71 13.82
C ASP A 44 7.87 7.15 14.17
N GLY A 45 8.81 7.96 14.67
CA GLY A 45 8.52 9.34 15.11
C GLY A 45 7.84 10.20 14.02
N LEU A 46 7.24 11.33 14.41
CA LEU A 46 6.46 12.23 13.54
C LEU A 46 7.17 12.58 12.21
N THR A 47 8.51 12.68 12.22
CA THR A 47 9.34 12.97 11.03
C THR A 47 9.34 11.84 9.99
N GLU A 48 9.22 10.57 10.39
CA GLU A 48 9.15 9.44 9.45
C GLU A 48 7.80 9.35 8.75
N ILE A 49 6.74 9.73 9.45
CA ILE A 49 5.36 9.77 8.95
C ILE A 49 5.22 10.85 7.84
N LEU A 50 5.97 11.94 7.96
CA LEU A 50 5.95 13.07 7.02
C LEU A 50 6.92 12.90 5.82
N LYS A 51 7.73 11.85 5.79
CA LYS A 51 8.56 11.56 4.60
C LYS A 51 7.67 11.05 3.47
N LYS A 52 7.41 11.96 2.53
CA LYS A 52 6.52 11.84 1.36
C LYS A 52 6.84 10.70 0.37
N GLU A 53 7.88 9.93 0.60
CA GLU A 53 8.49 9.02 -0.38
C GLU A 53 8.13 7.54 -0.17
N ASN A 54 7.36 7.19 0.86
CA ASN A 54 7.10 5.79 1.19
C ASN A 54 5.63 5.38 0.96
N PHE A 55 5.20 5.35 -0.31
CA PHE A 55 3.84 4.94 -0.70
C PHE A 55 3.47 3.51 -0.27
N THR A 56 4.47 2.64 -0.10
CA THR A 56 4.26 1.25 0.33
C THR A 56 4.08 1.09 1.84
N LYS A 57 4.49 2.08 2.65
CA LYS A 57 4.35 2.02 4.11
C LYS A 57 2.86 2.03 4.46
N GLY A 58 2.41 1.04 5.23
CA GLY A 58 0.99 0.96 5.60
C GLY A 58 0.10 0.31 4.55
N VAL A 59 0.66 -0.27 3.48
CA VAL A 59 -0.12 -1.09 2.54
C VAL A 59 0.20 -2.56 2.79
N ILE A 60 -0.82 -3.35 3.13
CA ILE A 60 -0.68 -4.78 3.41
C ILE A 60 -1.47 -5.55 2.38
N VAL A 61 -0.75 -6.25 1.51
CA VAL A 61 -1.32 -7.09 0.46
C VAL A 61 -1.35 -8.53 0.96
N ARG A 62 -2.52 -9.16 0.87
CA ARG A 62 -2.72 -10.59 1.18
C ARG A 62 -3.54 -11.24 0.08
N GLN A 63 -3.15 -12.45 -0.27
CA GLN A 63 -3.98 -13.32 -1.10
C GLN A 63 -4.87 -14.18 -0.18
N VAL A 64 -6.17 -14.18 -0.45
CA VAL A 64 -7.15 -15.00 0.28
C VAL A 64 -7.96 -15.77 -0.75
N GLY A 65 -7.56 -17.02 -1.01
CA GLY A 65 -8.11 -17.79 -2.13
C GLY A 65 -7.78 -17.14 -3.47
N GLU A 66 -8.81 -16.80 -4.24
CA GLU A 66 -8.69 -16.09 -5.52
C GLU A 66 -8.71 -14.57 -5.38
N ASP A 67 -9.02 -14.05 -4.18
CA ASP A 67 -9.13 -12.62 -3.92
C ASP A 67 -7.83 -11.99 -3.44
N VAL A 68 -7.63 -10.72 -3.81
CA VAL A 68 -6.55 -9.87 -3.29
C VAL A 68 -7.13 -8.89 -2.29
N ASN A 69 -6.73 -9.04 -1.03
CA ASN A 69 -7.11 -8.16 0.06
C ASN A 69 -6.00 -7.14 0.29
N ILE A 70 -6.35 -5.85 0.27
CA ILE A 70 -5.41 -4.74 0.47
C ILE A 70 -5.89 -3.92 1.67
N ASP A 71 -5.16 -3.99 2.78
CA ASP A 71 -5.38 -3.06 3.89
C ASP A 71 -4.51 -1.82 3.69
N MET A 72 -5.08 -0.64 3.91
CA MET A 72 -4.39 0.63 3.78
C MET A 72 -4.51 1.44 5.07
N TYR A 73 -3.37 1.87 5.59
CA TYR A 73 -3.27 2.81 6.69
C TYR A 73 -2.92 4.18 6.10
N ILE A 74 -3.85 5.11 6.15
CA ILE A 74 -3.75 6.42 5.49
C ILE A 74 -3.68 7.57 6.50
N ILE A 75 -3.14 8.69 6.05
CA ILE A 75 -3.17 9.97 6.75
C ILE A 75 -4.10 10.88 5.98
N VAL A 76 -5.14 11.35 6.64
CA VAL A 76 -6.16 12.21 6.04
C VAL A 76 -6.03 13.62 6.62
N SER A 77 -6.03 14.62 5.75
CA SER A 77 -6.16 16.02 6.16
C SER A 77 -7.59 16.27 6.63
N TYR A 78 -7.74 16.86 7.81
CA TYR A 78 -9.04 17.23 8.37
C TYR A 78 -9.08 18.74 8.65
N GLY A 79 -10.06 19.42 8.08
CA GLY A 79 -10.25 20.87 8.23
C GLY A 79 -9.30 21.71 7.37
N THR A 80 -9.84 22.83 6.87
CA THR A 80 -9.10 23.93 6.22
C THR A 80 -9.31 25.19 7.04
#